data_AF-A0A348WB29-F1
#
_entry.id   AF-A0A348WB29-F1
#
_cell.length_a   1.000
_cell.length_b   1.000
_cell.length_c   1.000
_cell.angle_alpha   90.00
_cell.angle_beta   90.00
_cell.angle_gamma   90.00
#
_symmetry.space_group_name_H-M   'P 1'
#
loop_
_entity.id
_entity.type
_entity.pdbx_description
1 polymer ?
#
loop_
_entity_poly.entity_id
_entity_poly.type
_entity_poly.pdbx_seq_one_letter_code
_entity_poly.pdbx_strand_id
1 'polypeptide(L)'
;FQDRGQKMARQENWPALSAAIRAADETRLATPGGEMATMLLAYGARGDVTAAAEDALYDGVVPPSHGIDALEEAAEELPGDYPTALVTALAHMDIGLAWRNLPKTITQIDITDRAARTHHHFARAAQLLAPHCGLTHDAPSLAAAQCALLAGQTPSQRQVADDYEALIRLDPNSPKHLRAMGRALLPECGGSLAQLELEARRAATLTQSIWGAGGYTWVHLDALALDPDALIRLDAEFFADGMRDILARRKNQHIANLLAAYCAAA
;
A
#
# COMPACT_ATOMS: atom_id res chain seq x y z
N PHE A 1 15.79 -4.67 5.75
CA PHE A 1 14.99 -5.50 4.83
C PHE A 1 15.14 -5.05 3.39
N GLN A 2 15.04 -3.75 3.09
CA GLN A 2 15.21 -3.19 1.74
C GLN A 2 16.53 -3.62 1.08
N ASP A 3 17.69 -3.37 1.70
CA ASP A 3 18.99 -3.77 1.16
C ASP A 3 19.09 -5.27 0.85
N ARG A 4 18.41 -6.10 1.66
CA ARG A 4 18.36 -7.55 1.46
C ARG A 4 17.53 -7.90 0.21
N GLY A 5 16.37 -7.27 0.03
CA GLY A 5 15.53 -7.44 -1.15
C GLY A 5 16.25 -7.01 -2.43
N GLN A 6 16.88 -5.82 -2.40
CA GLN A 6 17.65 -5.30 -3.53
C GLN A 6 18.82 -6.22 -3.89
N LYS A 7 19.58 -6.68 -2.88
CA LYS A 7 20.71 -7.59 -3.11
C LYS A 7 20.27 -8.90 -3.75
N MET A 8 19.14 -9.47 -3.32
CA MET A 8 18.63 -10.72 -3.91
C MET A 8 18.19 -10.52 -5.36
N ALA A 9 17.48 -9.43 -5.66
CA ALA A 9 17.06 -9.10 -7.03
C ALA A 9 18.26 -8.86 -7.97
N ARG A 10 19.28 -8.10 -7.52
CA ARG A 10 20.53 -7.87 -8.29
C ARG A 10 21.33 -9.14 -8.58
N GLN A 11 21.10 -10.20 -7.81
CA GLN A 11 21.74 -11.51 -7.97
C GLN A 11 20.83 -12.50 -8.72
N GLU A 12 19.69 -12.05 -9.22
CA GLU A 12 18.63 -12.87 -9.84
C GLU A 12 18.22 -14.05 -8.94
N ASN A 13 18.36 -13.90 -7.62
CA ASN A 13 18.05 -14.94 -6.65
C ASN A 13 16.57 -14.89 -6.24
N TRP A 14 15.70 -14.98 -7.25
CA TRP A 14 14.25 -14.93 -7.11
C TRP A 14 13.70 -16.01 -6.16
N PRO A 15 14.19 -17.27 -6.17
CA PRO A 15 13.73 -18.27 -5.20
C PRO A 15 14.01 -17.88 -3.75
N ALA A 16 15.19 -17.30 -3.45
CA ALA A 16 15.50 -16.88 -2.08
C ALA A 16 14.70 -15.65 -1.64
N LEU A 17 14.45 -14.71 -2.56
CA LEU A 17 13.57 -13.56 -2.30
C LEU A 17 12.13 -14.02 -2.02
N SER A 18 11.61 -14.92 -2.87
CA SER A 18 10.27 -15.50 -2.71
C SER A 18 10.10 -16.19 -1.36
N ALA A 19 11.04 -17.05 -0.97
CA ALA A 19 11.03 -17.70 0.32
C ALA A 19 11.07 -16.69 1.49
N ALA A 20 11.84 -15.60 1.36
CA ALA A 20 11.92 -14.57 2.38
C ALA A 20 10.62 -13.76 2.52
N ILE A 21 9.93 -13.47 1.40
CA ILE A 21 8.63 -12.79 1.42
C ILE A 21 7.57 -13.71 2.04
N ARG A 22 7.50 -14.98 1.64
CA ARG A 22 6.56 -15.96 2.23
C ARG A 22 6.73 -16.10 3.72
N ALA A 23 7.96 -16.29 4.18
CA ALA A 23 8.26 -16.41 5.60
C ALA A 23 7.86 -15.14 6.38
N ALA A 24 8.02 -13.97 5.79
CA ALA A 24 7.64 -12.71 6.42
C ALA A 24 6.12 -12.51 6.48
N ASP A 25 5.35 -12.94 5.47
CA ASP A 25 3.89 -12.94 5.52
C ASP A 25 3.40 -13.95 6.58
N GLU A 26 3.88 -15.20 6.54
CA GLU A 26 3.50 -16.26 7.49
C GLU A 26 3.73 -15.86 8.95
N THR A 27 4.82 -15.14 9.22
CA THR A 27 5.18 -14.71 10.59
C THR A 27 4.68 -13.32 10.95
N ARG A 28 3.98 -12.64 10.03
CA ARG A 28 3.58 -11.23 10.16
C ARG A 28 4.75 -10.34 10.59
N LEU A 29 5.94 -10.62 10.03
CA LEU A 29 7.18 -9.97 10.44
C LEU A 29 7.14 -8.48 10.11
N ALA A 30 7.34 -7.66 11.12
CA ALA A 30 7.41 -6.21 10.98
C ALA A 30 8.63 -5.63 11.70
N THR A 31 9.07 -4.44 11.28
CA THR A 31 10.05 -3.66 12.02
C THR A 31 9.44 -3.18 13.35
N PRO A 32 10.27 -2.72 14.31
CA PRO A 32 9.75 -2.05 15.50
C PRO A 32 8.84 -0.85 15.17
N GLY A 33 9.00 -0.22 14.00
CA GLY A 33 8.12 0.87 13.55
C GLY A 33 6.78 0.42 12.97
N GLY A 34 6.54 -0.89 12.83
CA GLY A 34 5.32 -1.43 12.22
C GLY A 34 5.37 -1.53 10.70
N GLU A 35 6.56 -1.38 10.10
CA GLU A 35 6.76 -1.63 8.66
C GLU A 35 6.80 -3.13 8.37
N MET A 36 5.92 -3.61 7.51
CA MET A 36 5.90 -5.03 7.10
C MET A 36 7.18 -5.39 6.36
N ALA A 37 7.87 -6.43 6.82
CA ALA A 37 9.12 -6.89 6.22
C ALA A 37 8.92 -7.32 4.76
N THR A 38 7.76 -7.88 4.42
CA THR A 38 7.38 -8.24 3.03
C THR A 38 7.41 -7.03 2.12
N MET A 39 6.73 -5.94 2.49
CA MET A 39 6.72 -4.71 1.70
C MET A 39 8.10 -4.08 1.60
N LEU A 40 8.93 -4.15 2.65
CA LEU A 40 10.31 -3.66 2.59
C LEU A 40 11.21 -4.52 1.69
N LEU A 41 11.06 -5.84 1.71
CA LEU A 41 11.77 -6.75 0.80
C LEU A 41 11.36 -6.47 -0.64
N ALA A 42 10.05 -6.38 -0.92
CA ALA A 42 9.53 -6.11 -2.25
C ALA A 42 9.92 -4.71 -2.76
N TYR A 43 9.92 -3.70 -1.89
CA TYR A 43 10.40 -2.36 -2.20
C TYR A 43 11.87 -2.37 -2.61
N GLY A 44 12.73 -3.04 -1.84
CA GLY A 44 14.15 -3.17 -2.20
C GLY A 44 14.35 -3.91 -3.52
N ALA A 45 13.60 -4.99 -3.75
CA ALA A 45 13.73 -5.82 -4.94
C ALA A 45 13.39 -5.10 -6.25
N ARG A 46 12.42 -4.19 -6.24
CA ARG A 46 12.04 -3.40 -7.42
C ARG A 46 12.69 -2.02 -7.50
N GLY A 47 13.41 -1.61 -6.46
CA GLY A 47 13.86 -0.23 -6.26
C GLY A 47 14.73 0.30 -7.39
N ASP A 48 15.64 -0.51 -7.94
CA ASP A 48 16.50 -0.09 -9.06
C ASP A 48 15.67 0.21 -10.33
N VAL A 49 14.65 -0.60 -10.60
CA VAL A 49 13.77 -0.46 -11.77
C VAL A 49 12.87 0.76 -11.62
N THR A 50 12.24 0.92 -10.46
CA THR A 50 11.33 2.05 -10.22
C THR A 50 12.07 3.38 -10.17
N ALA A 51 13.25 3.43 -9.52
CA ALA A 51 14.07 4.65 -9.49
C ALA A 51 14.54 5.07 -10.89
N ALA A 52 15.03 4.12 -11.70
CA ALA A 52 15.44 4.43 -13.08
C ALA A 52 14.26 4.94 -13.94
N ALA A 53 13.06 4.40 -13.73
CA ALA A 53 11.86 4.88 -14.42
C ALA A 53 11.43 6.27 -13.94
N GLU A 54 11.47 6.54 -12.65
CA GLU A 54 11.20 7.87 -12.08
C GLU A 54 12.19 8.91 -12.61
N ASP A 55 13.50 8.62 -12.59
CA ASP A 55 14.54 9.52 -13.10
C ASP A 55 14.34 9.84 -14.59
N ALA A 56 14.09 8.82 -15.42
CA ALA A 56 13.82 9.02 -16.85
C ALA A 56 12.61 9.94 -17.07
N LEU A 57 11.52 9.71 -16.31
CA LEU A 57 10.33 10.55 -16.38
C LEU A 57 10.61 11.99 -15.97
N TYR A 58 11.38 12.21 -14.90
CA TYR A 58 11.79 13.55 -14.45
C TYR A 58 12.64 14.29 -15.49
N ASP A 59 13.48 13.55 -16.23
CA ASP A 59 14.27 14.09 -17.34
C ASP A 59 13.44 14.31 -18.62
N GLY A 60 12.14 13.99 -18.60
CA GLY A 60 11.24 14.15 -19.74
C GLY A 60 11.42 13.07 -20.81
N VAL A 61 11.93 11.90 -20.41
CA VAL A 61 12.16 10.74 -21.27
C VAL A 61 11.21 9.61 -20.90
N VAL A 62 10.73 8.87 -21.90
CA VAL A 62 9.96 7.65 -21.65
C VAL A 62 10.87 6.59 -21.02
N PRO A 63 10.52 6.01 -19.85
CA PRO A 63 11.33 4.97 -19.23
C PRO A 63 11.58 3.82 -20.19
N PRO A 64 12.84 3.35 -20.31
CA PRO A 64 13.13 2.17 -21.10
C PRO A 64 12.53 0.92 -20.43
N SER A 65 12.03 -0.02 -21.23
CA SER A 65 11.29 -1.18 -20.72
C SER A 65 12.17 -2.26 -20.08
N HIS A 66 13.46 -2.33 -20.40
CA HIS A 66 14.34 -3.44 -19.99
C HIS A 66 14.32 -3.74 -18.48
N GLY A 67 14.17 -2.73 -17.62
CA GLY A 67 14.09 -2.92 -16.18
C GLY A 67 12.81 -3.65 -15.77
N ILE A 68 11.65 -3.24 -16.30
CA ILE A 68 10.38 -3.90 -16.01
C ILE A 68 10.28 -5.25 -16.74
N ASP A 69 10.83 -5.36 -17.95
CA ASP A 69 10.89 -6.60 -18.72
C ASP A 69 11.67 -7.70 -17.97
N ALA A 70 12.76 -7.35 -17.27
CA ALA A 70 13.50 -8.31 -16.44
C ALA A 70 12.69 -8.80 -15.22
N LEU A 71 11.84 -7.95 -14.62
CA LEU A 71 10.93 -8.37 -13.55
C LEU A 71 9.77 -9.23 -14.06
N GLU A 72 9.32 -8.97 -15.29
CA GLU A 72 8.33 -9.80 -15.99
C GLU A 72 8.91 -11.18 -16.28
N GLU A 73 10.12 -11.27 -16.84
CA GLU A 73 10.85 -12.52 -17.06
C GLU A 73 10.99 -13.32 -15.76
N ALA A 74 11.39 -12.67 -14.67
CA ALA A 74 11.47 -13.31 -13.35
C ALA A 74 10.13 -13.89 -12.85
N ALA A 75 9.01 -13.22 -13.15
CA ALA A 75 7.68 -13.71 -12.81
C ALA A 75 7.25 -14.87 -13.73
N GLU A 76 7.65 -14.84 -15.01
CA GLU A 76 7.40 -15.91 -15.98
C GLU A 76 8.21 -17.18 -15.69
N GLU A 77 9.43 -17.06 -15.18
CA GLU A 77 10.28 -18.19 -14.76
C GLU A 77 9.74 -18.94 -13.54
N LEU A 78 8.95 -18.27 -12.70
CA LEU A 78 8.36 -18.81 -11.46
C LEU A 78 6.82 -18.72 -11.51
N PRO A 79 6.16 -19.43 -12.44
CA PRO A 79 4.71 -19.33 -12.61
C PRO A 79 3.98 -19.84 -11.37
N GLY A 80 3.02 -19.05 -10.87
CA GLY A 80 2.28 -19.37 -9.66
C GLY A 80 2.99 -18.97 -8.35
N ASP A 81 4.18 -18.38 -8.43
CA ASP A 81 4.85 -17.81 -7.26
C ASP A 81 4.31 -16.39 -6.95
N TYR A 82 3.42 -16.29 -5.96
CA TYR A 82 2.82 -15.00 -5.61
C TYR A 82 3.85 -13.92 -5.22
N PRO A 83 4.99 -14.22 -4.55
CA PRO A 83 5.98 -13.19 -4.23
C PRO A 83 6.63 -12.52 -5.43
N THR A 84 7.02 -13.26 -6.48
CA THR A 84 7.56 -12.63 -7.69
C THR A 84 6.48 -11.83 -8.41
N ALA A 85 5.27 -12.39 -8.56
CA ALA A 85 4.12 -11.67 -9.11
C ALA A 85 3.82 -10.38 -8.32
N LEU A 86 3.92 -10.41 -6.98
CA LEU A 86 3.76 -9.26 -6.09
C LEU A 86 4.82 -8.19 -6.35
N VAL A 87 6.09 -8.56 -6.42
CA VAL A 87 7.19 -7.61 -6.68
C VAL A 87 7.00 -6.93 -8.03
N THR A 88 6.74 -7.71 -9.09
CA THR A 88 6.54 -7.20 -10.45
C THR A 88 5.30 -6.34 -10.55
N ALA A 89 4.17 -6.77 -9.97
CA ALA A 89 2.93 -5.98 -9.94
C ALA A 89 3.13 -4.63 -9.22
N LEU A 90 3.81 -4.63 -8.07
CA LEU A 90 4.10 -3.39 -7.36
C LEU A 90 5.05 -2.48 -8.15
N ALA A 91 6.00 -3.03 -8.93
CA ALA A 91 6.85 -2.24 -9.82
C ALA A 91 6.03 -1.56 -10.92
N HIS A 92 5.10 -2.28 -11.55
CA HIS A 92 4.15 -1.66 -12.48
C HIS A 92 3.34 -0.55 -11.79
N MET A 93 2.78 -0.80 -10.60
CA MET A 93 1.99 0.20 -9.88
C MET A 93 2.80 1.46 -9.58
N ASP A 94 4.04 1.32 -9.12
CA ASP A 94 4.93 2.45 -8.84
C ASP A 94 5.23 3.26 -10.12
N ILE A 95 5.57 2.59 -11.23
CA ILE A 95 5.80 3.26 -12.53
C ILE A 95 4.51 3.95 -13.01
N GLY A 96 3.36 3.30 -12.87
CA GLY A 96 2.06 3.88 -13.21
C GLY A 96 1.73 5.11 -12.37
N LEU A 97 2.08 5.11 -11.08
CA LEU A 97 1.94 6.28 -10.21
C LEU A 97 2.93 7.39 -10.59
N ALA A 98 4.16 7.07 -10.97
CA ALA A 98 5.12 8.04 -11.47
C ALA A 98 4.59 8.76 -12.73
N TRP A 99 3.99 8.03 -13.66
CA TRP A 99 3.29 8.60 -14.81
C TRP A 99 2.13 9.53 -14.42
N ARG A 100 1.28 9.07 -13.49
CA ARG A 100 0.13 9.85 -12.99
C ARG A 100 0.55 11.15 -12.32
N ASN A 101 1.63 11.10 -11.55
CA ASN A 101 2.10 12.20 -10.71
C ASN A 101 3.15 13.09 -11.39
N LEU A 102 3.43 12.86 -12.67
CA LEU A 102 4.42 13.63 -13.41
C LEU A 102 4.12 15.14 -13.36
N PRO A 103 5.07 15.99 -12.92
CA PRO A 103 4.86 17.42 -12.85
C PRO A 103 4.40 18.02 -14.18
N LYS A 104 3.45 18.96 -14.15
CA LYS A 104 2.94 19.65 -15.36
C LYS A 104 4.01 20.48 -16.07
N THR A 105 5.13 20.77 -15.41
CA THR A 105 6.30 21.47 -15.97
C THR A 105 7.08 20.62 -16.96
N ILE A 106 6.91 19.29 -16.92
CA ILE A 106 7.53 18.38 -17.89
C ILE A 106 6.61 18.31 -19.11
N THR A 107 7.09 18.88 -20.22
CA THR A 107 6.33 19.03 -21.47
C THR A 107 6.86 18.18 -22.62
N GLN A 108 8.00 17.51 -22.40
CA GLN A 108 8.69 16.66 -23.37
C GLN A 108 7.91 15.37 -23.66
N ILE A 109 7.04 14.97 -22.74
CA ILE A 109 6.19 13.79 -22.85
C ILE A 109 4.74 14.22 -23.04
N ASP A 110 4.05 13.64 -24.03
CA ASP A 110 2.65 13.96 -24.31
C ASP A 110 1.75 13.65 -23.11
N ILE A 111 0.94 14.63 -22.73
CA ILE A 111 -0.05 14.55 -21.67
C ILE A 111 -1.08 13.45 -21.94
N THR A 112 -1.41 13.21 -23.20
CA THR A 112 -2.33 12.15 -23.64
C THR A 112 -1.80 10.76 -23.31
N ASP A 113 -0.47 10.58 -23.34
CA ASP A 113 0.17 9.29 -23.03
C ASP A 113 0.10 8.98 -21.52
N ARG A 114 0.15 10.00 -20.64
CA ARG A 114 0.21 9.79 -19.17
C ARG A 114 -0.93 8.91 -18.63
N ALA A 115 -2.17 9.20 -19.02
CA ALA A 115 -3.32 8.42 -18.57
C ALA A 115 -3.30 7.00 -19.14
N ALA A 116 -2.93 6.85 -20.42
CA ALA A 116 -2.81 5.56 -21.08
C ALA A 116 -1.69 4.70 -20.46
N ARG A 117 -0.53 5.29 -20.14
CA ARG A 117 0.59 4.62 -19.46
C ARG A 117 0.24 4.22 -18.05
N THR A 118 -0.36 5.13 -17.29
CA THR A 118 -0.89 4.82 -15.95
C THR A 118 -1.82 3.62 -16.02
N HIS A 119 -2.80 3.65 -16.93
CA HIS A 119 -3.75 2.55 -17.10
C HIS A 119 -3.08 1.25 -17.52
N HIS A 120 -2.13 1.29 -18.47
CA HIS A 120 -1.38 0.14 -18.93
C HIS A 120 -0.66 -0.58 -17.77
N HIS A 121 0.07 0.17 -16.94
CA HIS A 121 0.79 -0.43 -15.82
C HIS A 121 -0.17 -1.01 -14.75
N PHE A 122 -1.24 -0.30 -14.40
CA PHE A 122 -2.22 -0.84 -13.44
C PHE A 122 -2.96 -2.07 -14.00
N ALA A 123 -3.26 -2.10 -15.31
CA ALA A 123 -3.87 -3.25 -15.97
C ALA A 123 -2.92 -4.46 -15.95
N ARG A 124 -1.63 -4.26 -16.20
CA ARG A 124 -0.64 -5.34 -16.14
C ARG A 124 -0.44 -5.85 -14.71
N ALA A 125 -0.35 -4.96 -13.72
CA ALA A 125 -0.29 -5.34 -12.32
C ALA A 125 -1.53 -6.17 -11.90
N ALA A 126 -2.72 -5.80 -12.37
CA ALA A 126 -3.93 -6.57 -12.13
C ALA A 126 -3.88 -7.97 -12.77
N GLN A 127 -3.34 -8.11 -13.98
CA GLN A 127 -3.15 -9.41 -14.63
C GLN A 127 -2.16 -10.30 -13.87
N LEU A 128 -1.06 -9.73 -13.37
CA LEU A 128 -0.06 -10.46 -12.57
C LEU A 128 -0.65 -10.97 -11.25
N LEU A 129 -1.50 -10.19 -10.59
CA LEU A 129 -2.10 -10.58 -9.31
C LEU A 129 -3.36 -11.44 -9.47
N ALA A 130 -4.03 -11.44 -10.63
CA ALA A 130 -5.29 -12.16 -10.84
C ALA A 130 -5.26 -13.67 -10.52
N PRO A 131 -4.17 -14.42 -10.78
CA PRO A 131 -4.09 -15.85 -10.43
C PRO A 131 -3.98 -16.11 -8.92
N HIS A 132 -3.74 -15.07 -8.11
CA HIS A 132 -3.43 -15.20 -6.70
C HIS A 132 -4.51 -14.60 -5.82
N CYS A 133 -4.69 -15.17 -4.63
CA CYS A 133 -5.60 -14.64 -3.62
C CYS A 133 -4.84 -14.46 -2.31
N GLY A 134 -4.73 -13.21 -1.83
CA GLY A 134 -4.04 -12.90 -0.58
C GLY A 134 -4.63 -13.65 0.62
N LEU A 135 -5.96 -13.80 0.66
CA LEU A 135 -6.64 -14.54 1.72
C LEU A 135 -6.33 -16.05 1.65
N THR A 136 -6.33 -16.64 0.45
CA THR A 136 -6.03 -18.08 0.27
C THR A 136 -4.58 -18.41 0.59
N HIS A 137 -3.66 -17.49 0.29
CA HIS A 137 -2.25 -17.65 0.60
C HIS A 137 -1.89 -17.28 2.04
N ASP A 138 -2.83 -16.78 2.85
CA ASP A 138 -2.56 -16.15 4.15
C ASP A 138 -1.47 -15.06 4.06
N ALA A 139 -1.52 -14.27 2.98
CA ALA A 139 -0.50 -13.30 2.59
C ALA A 139 -1.04 -11.86 2.64
N PRO A 140 -0.92 -11.15 3.79
CA PRO A 140 -1.33 -9.76 3.92
C PRO A 140 -0.67 -8.83 2.91
N SER A 141 0.58 -9.08 2.53
CA SER A 141 1.27 -8.26 1.53
C SER A 141 0.58 -8.31 0.17
N LEU A 142 0.13 -9.50 -0.25
CA LEU A 142 -0.61 -9.70 -1.49
C LEU A 142 -2.01 -9.08 -1.41
N ALA A 143 -2.74 -9.30 -0.32
CA ALA A 143 -4.06 -8.68 -0.11
C ALA A 143 -3.96 -7.14 -0.08
N ALA A 144 -2.89 -6.58 0.49
CA ALA A 144 -2.63 -5.14 0.49
C ALA A 144 -2.35 -4.61 -0.92
N ALA A 145 -1.59 -5.33 -1.74
CA ALA A 145 -1.36 -4.95 -3.14
C ALA A 145 -2.67 -5.01 -3.96
N GLN A 146 -3.52 -6.02 -3.71
CA GLN A 146 -4.84 -6.13 -4.33
C GLN A 146 -5.75 -4.95 -3.95
N CYS A 147 -5.75 -4.54 -2.67
CA CYS A 147 -6.47 -3.33 -2.24
C CYS A 147 -5.91 -2.06 -2.91
N ALA A 148 -4.59 -1.96 -3.06
CA ALA A 148 -3.96 -0.80 -3.69
C ALA A 148 -4.25 -0.70 -5.21
N LEU A 149 -4.46 -1.83 -5.91
CA LEU A 149 -4.86 -1.86 -7.31
C LEU A 149 -6.21 -1.18 -7.58
N LEU A 150 -7.08 -1.11 -6.57
CA LEU A 150 -8.38 -0.47 -6.67
C LEU A 150 -8.26 1.01 -7.10
N ALA A 151 -7.14 1.68 -6.79
CA ALA A 151 -6.85 3.05 -7.20
C ALA A 151 -6.55 3.21 -8.72
N GLY A 152 -6.44 2.11 -9.46
CA GLY A 152 -6.35 2.10 -10.93
C GLY A 152 -7.62 1.56 -11.61
N GLN A 153 -8.66 1.27 -10.83
CA GLN A 153 -9.90 0.65 -11.28
C GLN A 153 -11.10 1.55 -10.96
N THR A 154 -12.30 1.07 -11.24
CA THR A 154 -13.57 1.73 -10.87
C THR A 154 -14.38 0.85 -9.92
N PRO A 155 -13.87 0.59 -8.70
CA PRO A 155 -14.57 -0.23 -7.72
C PRO A 155 -15.81 0.49 -7.18
N SER A 156 -16.76 -0.28 -6.65
CA SER A 156 -17.80 0.31 -5.80
C SER A 156 -17.24 0.66 -4.42
N GLN A 157 -17.82 1.65 -3.72
CA GLN A 157 -17.43 1.98 -2.34
C GLN A 157 -17.51 0.77 -1.41
N ARG A 158 -18.52 -0.09 -1.63
CA ARG A 158 -18.69 -1.34 -0.90
C ARG A 158 -17.54 -2.31 -1.14
N GLN A 159 -17.10 -2.47 -2.38
CA GLN A 159 -15.97 -3.35 -2.69
C GLN A 159 -14.69 -2.88 -1.99
N VAL A 160 -14.39 -1.57 -2.01
CA VAL A 160 -13.24 -1.01 -1.29
C VAL A 160 -13.33 -1.33 0.20
N ALA A 161 -14.49 -1.11 0.82
CA ALA A 161 -14.71 -1.39 2.24
C ALA A 161 -14.54 -2.89 2.56
N ASP A 162 -15.20 -3.77 1.80
CA ASP A 162 -15.18 -5.23 2.01
C ASP A 162 -13.74 -5.79 1.85
N ASP A 163 -12.99 -5.34 0.84
CA ASP A 163 -11.61 -5.79 0.58
C ASP A 163 -10.64 -5.35 1.70
N TYR A 164 -10.74 -4.09 2.15
CA TYR A 164 -9.93 -3.62 3.27
C TYR A 164 -10.33 -4.25 4.60
N GLU A 165 -11.61 -4.51 4.85
CA GLU A 165 -12.06 -5.25 6.04
C GLU A 165 -11.45 -6.66 6.06
N ALA A 166 -11.45 -7.35 4.91
CA ALA A 166 -10.84 -8.66 4.77
C ALA A 166 -9.33 -8.63 5.02
N LEU A 167 -8.62 -7.63 4.50
CA LEU A 167 -7.20 -7.41 4.77
C LEU A 167 -6.93 -7.13 6.26
N ILE A 168 -7.73 -6.27 6.90
CA ILE A 168 -7.59 -5.97 8.32
C ILE A 168 -7.88 -7.21 9.17
N ARG A 169 -8.84 -8.05 8.80
CA ARG A 169 -9.07 -9.36 9.44
C ARG A 169 -7.85 -10.28 9.31
N LEU A 170 -7.17 -10.25 8.16
CA LEU A 170 -6.00 -11.09 7.87
C LEU A 170 -4.74 -10.66 8.65
N ASP A 171 -4.58 -9.36 8.88
CA ASP A 171 -3.46 -8.78 9.63
C ASP A 171 -3.91 -7.59 10.52
N PRO A 172 -4.61 -7.87 11.62
CA PRO A 172 -5.27 -6.83 12.43
C PRO A 172 -4.28 -6.03 13.29
N ASN A 173 -3.01 -6.46 13.36
CA ASN A 173 -1.94 -5.76 14.09
C ASN A 173 -1.25 -4.69 13.25
N SER A 174 -1.56 -4.58 11.96
CA SER A 174 -0.94 -3.59 11.09
C SER A 174 -1.77 -2.30 11.04
N PRO A 175 -1.31 -1.19 11.66
CA PRO A 175 -1.98 0.09 11.53
C PRO A 175 -1.95 0.63 10.10
N LYS A 176 -1.07 0.11 9.24
CA LYS A 176 -0.97 0.53 7.84
C LYS A 176 -2.19 0.15 7.02
N HIS A 177 -2.79 -1.01 7.27
CA HIS A 177 -3.99 -1.44 6.55
C HIS A 177 -5.18 -0.56 6.91
N LEU A 178 -5.32 -0.20 8.19
CA LEU A 178 -6.32 0.74 8.68
C LEU A 178 -6.15 2.13 8.05
N ARG A 179 -4.93 2.67 8.05
CA ARG A 179 -4.60 3.95 7.43
C ARG A 179 -4.83 3.96 5.92
N ALA A 180 -4.49 2.86 5.24
CA ALA A 180 -4.72 2.71 3.80
C ALA A 180 -6.22 2.66 3.45
N MET A 181 -7.03 1.99 4.27
CA MET A 181 -8.49 2.01 4.13
C MET A 181 -9.04 3.43 4.20
N GLY A 182 -8.59 4.23 5.19
CA GLY A 182 -9.02 5.61 5.34
C GLY A 182 -8.79 6.45 4.10
N ARG A 183 -7.58 6.39 3.54
CA ARG A 183 -7.23 7.07 2.28
C ARG A 183 -8.10 6.59 1.12
N ALA A 184 -8.27 5.28 0.98
CA ALA A 184 -9.04 4.70 -0.12
C ALA A 184 -10.54 5.05 -0.09
N LEU A 185 -11.08 5.46 1.07
CA LEU A 185 -12.47 5.87 1.26
C LEU A 185 -12.70 7.37 1.08
N LEU A 186 -11.66 8.16 0.78
CA LEU A 186 -11.81 9.59 0.51
C LEU A 186 -12.59 9.87 -0.78
N PRO A 187 -13.29 11.03 -0.88
CA PRO A 187 -14.03 11.41 -2.08
C PRO A 187 -13.18 11.44 -3.36
N GLU A 188 -11.91 11.84 -3.25
CA GLU A 188 -10.96 11.85 -4.37
C GLU A 188 -10.70 10.44 -4.96
N CYS A 189 -10.90 9.39 -4.16
CA CYS A 189 -10.79 7.99 -4.58
C CYS A 189 -12.14 7.37 -4.98
N GLY A 190 -13.21 8.18 -5.10
CA GLY A 190 -14.57 7.69 -5.37
C GLY A 190 -15.34 7.21 -4.13
N GLY A 191 -14.77 7.41 -2.94
CA GLY A 191 -15.39 7.15 -1.65
C GLY A 191 -16.33 8.25 -1.19
N SER A 192 -16.62 8.29 0.12
CA SER A 192 -17.40 9.36 0.73
C SER A 192 -17.08 9.49 2.21
N LEU A 193 -17.17 10.70 2.76
CA LEU A 193 -16.95 10.94 4.18
C LEU A 193 -17.93 10.17 5.08
N ALA A 194 -19.13 9.90 4.59
CA ALA A 194 -20.11 9.07 5.30
C ALA A 194 -19.66 7.60 5.39
N GLN A 195 -19.12 7.06 4.29
CA GLN A 195 -18.58 5.71 4.26
C GLN A 195 -17.29 5.61 5.08
N LEU A 196 -16.40 6.60 5.00
CA LEU A 196 -15.21 6.71 5.86
C LEU A 196 -15.57 6.60 7.34
N GLU A 197 -16.53 7.39 7.80
CA GLU A 197 -16.96 7.38 9.21
C GLU A 197 -17.60 6.06 9.63
N LEU A 198 -18.45 5.47 8.76
CA LEU A 198 -19.05 4.16 9.01
C LEU A 198 -17.98 3.07 9.17
N GLU A 199 -17.04 3.02 8.23
CA GLU A 199 -16.01 1.99 8.20
C GLU A 199 -14.95 2.20 9.30
N ALA A 200 -14.65 3.44 9.69
CA ALA A 200 -13.79 3.71 10.85
C ALA A 200 -14.38 3.11 12.14
N ARG A 201 -15.70 3.20 12.36
CA ARG A 201 -16.37 2.58 13.51
C ARG A 201 -16.37 1.06 13.44
N ARG A 202 -16.58 0.49 12.25
CA ARG A 202 -16.48 -0.96 12.02
C ARG A 202 -15.08 -1.47 12.29
N ALA A 203 -14.05 -0.77 11.80
CA ALA A 203 -12.65 -1.09 12.03
C ALA A 203 -12.27 -1.02 13.52
N ALA A 204 -12.78 -0.03 14.26
CA ALA A 204 -12.61 0.07 15.71
C ALA A 204 -13.21 -1.15 16.43
N THR A 205 -14.40 -1.60 16.01
CA THR A 205 -15.06 -2.77 16.58
C THR A 205 -14.29 -4.05 16.23
N LEU A 206 -13.92 -4.20 14.96
CA LEU A 206 -13.18 -5.35 14.43
C LEU A 206 -11.85 -5.55 15.17
N THR A 207 -11.18 -4.46 15.52
CA THR A 207 -9.84 -4.47 16.12
C THR A 207 -9.83 -4.10 17.60
N GLN A 208 -10.98 -4.04 18.26
CA GLN A 208 -11.13 -3.56 19.64
C GLN A 208 -10.23 -4.28 20.65
N SER A 209 -10.06 -5.59 20.50
CA SER A 209 -9.19 -6.39 21.38
C SER A 209 -7.72 -5.98 21.28
N ILE A 210 -7.28 -5.50 20.11
CA ILE A 210 -5.89 -5.12 19.81
C ILE A 210 -5.69 -3.63 20.10
N TRP A 211 -6.56 -2.78 19.57
CA TRP A 211 -6.39 -1.34 19.51
C TRP A 211 -7.34 -0.55 20.41
N GLY A 212 -8.32 -1.17 21.06
CA GLY A 212 -9.40 -0.43 21.74
C GLY A 212 -10.14 0.45 20.74
N ALA A 213 -10.33 1.73 21.03
CA ALA A 213 -10.84 2.71 20.08
C ALA A 213 -9.84 3.07 18.96
N GLY A 214 -8.57 2.66 19.08
CA GLY A 214 -7.49 3.03 18.16
C GLY A 214 -7.70 2.65 16.70
N GLY A 215 -8.53 1.64 16.40
CA GLY A 215 -8.91 1.31 15.02
C GLY A 215 -9.59 2.48 14.31
N TYR A 216 -10.43 3.24 15.04
CA TYR A 216 -11.08 4.46 14.55
C TYR A 216 -10.05 5.52 14.18
N THR A 217 -9.13 5.79 15.11
CA THR A 217 -8.05 6.78 14.93
C THR A 217 -7.14 6.43 13.76
N TRP A 218 -6.74 5.15 13.62
CA TRP A 218 -5.86 4.75 12.53
C TRP A 218 -6.50 4.92 11.15
N VAL A 219 -7.80 4.63 11.00
CA VAL A 219 -8.51 4.87 9.73
C VAL A 219 -8.55 6.37 9.42
N HIS A 220 -8.82 7.22 10.40
CA HIS A 220 -8.92 8.66 10.18
C HIS A 220 -7.58 9.39 10.01
N LEU A 221 -6.47 8.85 10.53
CA LEU A 221 -5.19 9.56 10.61
C LEU A 221 -4.72 10.12 9.26
N ASP A 222 -4.61 9.26 8.24
CA ASP A 222 -4.15 9.69 6.91
C ASP A 222 -5.27 10.40 6.14
N ALA A 223 -6.53 10.04 6.38
CA ALA A 223 -7.67 10.70 5.74
C ALA A 223 -7.72 12.19 6.10
N LEU A 224 -7.56 12.52 7.39
CA LEU A 224 -7.51 13.90 7.89
C LEU A 224 -6.30 14.68 7.37
N ALA A 225 -5.18 14.02 7.11
CA ALA A 225 -3.98 14.66 6.57
C ALA A 225 -4.12 15.03 5.09
N LEU A 226 -4.96 14.31 4.34
CA LEU A 226 -5.17 14.51 2.90
C LEU A 226 -6.41 15.37 2.60
N ASP A 227 -7.48 15.20 3.38
CA ASP A 227 -8.76 15.89 3.20
C ASP A 227 -9.25 16.48 4.52
N PRO A 228 -9.09 17.80 4.74
CA PRO A 228 -9.58 18.48 5.93
C PRO A 228 -11.09 18.34 6.14
N ASP A 229 -11.88 18.11 5.09
CA ASP A 229 -13.34 17.94 5.22
C ASP A 229 -13.69 16.64 5.97
N ALA A 230 -12.77 15.69 6.11
CA ALA A 230 -12.95 14.52 6.97
C ALA A 230 -13.26 14.91 8.44
N LEU A 231 -12.87 16.11 8.90
CA LEU A 231 -13.25 16.65 10.21
C LEU A 231 -14.76 16.82 10.37
N ILE A 232 -15.52 17.04 9.29
CA ILE A 232 -16.97 17.32 9.34
C ILE A 232 -17.75 16.17 10.00
N ARG A 233 -17.28 14.93 9.84
CA ARG A 233 -17.93 13.72 10.36
C ARG A 233 -17.16 13.04 11.49
N LEU A 234 -16.00 13.58 11.86
CA LEU A 234 -15.15 13.01 12.89
C LEU A 234 -15.80 13.14 14.27
N ASP A 235 -15.84 12.04 15.00
CA ASP A 235 -16.12 12.00 16.43
C ASP A 235 -14.83 12.31 17.19
N ALA A 236 -14.63 13.58 17.53
CA ALA A 236 -13.38 14.07 18.11
C ALA A 236 -13.06 13.43 19.49
N GLU A 237 -14.08 13.14 20.30
CA GLU A 237 -13.91 12.46 21.58
C GLU A 237 -13.45 11.03 21.37
N PHE A 238 -14.12 10.29 20.47
CA PHE A 238 -13.75 8.91 20.17
C PHE A 238 -12.37 8.81 19.48
N PHE A 239 -12.01 9.78 18.64
CA PHE A 239 -10.67 9.89 18.06
C PHE A 239 -9.59 10.10 19.13
N ALA A 240 -9.84 10.99 20.10
CA ALA A 240 -8.92 11.24 21.21
C ALA A 240 -8.78 10.03 22.12
N ASP A 241 -9.87 9.31 22.40
CA ASP A 241 -9.82 8.03 23.14
C ASP A 241 -9.01 6.98 22.39
N GLY A 242 -9.18 6.88 21.07
CA GLY A 242 -8.38 5.98 20.25
C GLY A 242 -6.87 6.32 20.26
N MET A 243 -6.49 7.60 20.24
CA MET A 243 -5.09 8.01 20.44
C MET A 243 -4.54 7.55 21.80
N ARG A 244 -5.32 7.71 22.88
CA ARG A 244 -4.93 7.25 24.22
C ARG A 244 -4.78 5.73 24.27
N ASP A 245 -5.71 5.01 23.68
CA ASP A 245 -5.67 3.54 23.61
C ASP A 245 -4.44 3.04 22.82
N ILE A 246 -4.13 3.66 21.68
CA ILE A 246 -2.92 3.33 20.89
C ILE A 246 -1.67 3.45 21.76
N LEU A 247 -1.49 4.58 22.45
CA LEU A 247 -0.32 4.84 23.30
C LEU A 247 -0.25 3.90 24.51
N ALA A 248 -1.40 3.56 25.10
CA ALA A 248 -1.47 2.65 26.23
C ALA A 248 -1.11 1.20 25.85
N ARG A 249 -1.56 0.76 24.67
CA ARG A 249 -1.43 -0.63 24.19
C ARG A 249 -0.12 -0.89 23.44
N ARG A 250 0.46 0.13 22.82
CA ARG A 250 1.77 0.07 22.15
C ARG A 250 2.71 1.11 22.74
N LYS A 251 3.43 0.72 23.79
CA LYS A 251 4.51 1.50 24.40
C LYS A 251 5.76 1.51 23.51
N ASN A 252 5.63 2.14 22.35
CA ASN A 252 6.66 2.21 21.33
C ASN A 252 6.96 3.67 21.02
N GLN A 253 8.22 4.07 21.14
CA GLN A 253 8.67 5.43 20.87
C GLN A 253 8.36 5.85 19.42
N HIS A 254 8.40 4.92 18.47
CA HIS A 254 8.05 5.23 17.08
C HIS A 254 6.59 5.68 16.94
N ILE A 255 5.65 4.95 17.55
CA ILE A 255 4.21 5.30 17.50
C ILE A 255 3.95 6.61 18.24
N ALA A 256 4.61 6.83 19.38
CA ALA A 256 4.50 8.10 20.09
C ALA A 256 5.00 9.28 19.24
N ASN A 257 6.14 9.12 18.55
CA ASN A 257 6.68 10.15 17.66
C ASN A 257 5.77 10.38 16.44
N LEU A 258 5.19 9.32 15.86
CA LEU A 258 4.27 9.42 14.73
C LEU A 258 3.03 10.25 15.11
N LEU A 259 2.40 9.95 16.25
CA LEU A 259 1.22 10.68 16.71
C LEU A 259 1.58 12.13 17.10
N ALA A 260 2.73 12.35 17.75
CA ALA A 260 3.19 13.70 18.07
C ALA A 260 3.45 14.54 16.81
N ALA A 261 4.08 13.96 15.79
CA ALA A 261 4.31 14.64 14.51
C ALA A 261 3.00 14.98 13.81
N TYR A 262 2.03 14.06 13.81
CA TYR A 262 0.69 14.31 13.29
C TYR A 262 0.02 15.49 14.00
N CYS A 263 -0.01 15.50 15.34
CA CYS A 263 -0.61 16.59 16.11
C CYS A 263 0.14 17.93 16.01
N ALA A 264 1.39 17.94 15.57
CA ALA A 264 2.15 19.17 15.36
C ALA A 264 1.92 19.80 13.98
N ALA A 265 1.47 19.00 13.01
CA ALA A 265 1.21 19.43 11.63
C ALA A 265 -0.27 19.75 11.36
N ALA A 266 -1.18 19.12 12.11
CA ALA A 266 -2.62 19.41 12.12
C ALA A 266 -2.95 20.64 12.98
#